data_AF-A0A3D4ZJI5-F1
#
_entry.id   AF-A0A3D4ZJI5-F1
#
_cell.length_a   1.000
_cell.length_b   1.000
_cell.length_c   1.000
_cell.angle_alpha   90.00
_cell.angle_beta   90.00
_cell.angle_gamma   90.00
#
_symmetry.space_group_name_H-M   'P 1'
#
loop_
_entity.id
_entity.type
_entity.pdbx_description
1 polymer ?
#
loop_
_entity_poly.entity_id
_entity_poly.type
_entity_poly.pdbx_seq_one_letter_code
_entity_poly.pdbx_strand_id
1 'polypeptide(L)' 'MHTIGPHTSIAGGLQNALISAHELGANALGMFTKNQRQWKAKPLDPEEIALFVKTCESLDF' A
#
# COMPACT_ATOMS: atom_id res chain seq x y z
N MET A 1 4.89 18.45 -11.90
CA MET A 1 5.43 17.23 -11.27
C MET A 1 4.56 16.07 -11.72
N HIS A 2 5.15 14.97 -12.20
CA HIS A 2 4.39 13.80 -12.62
C HIS A 2 4.37 12.77 -11.50
N THR A 3 3.22 12.12 -11.30
CA THR A 3 3.05 11.01 -10.35
C THR A 3 3.30 9.70 -11.09
N ILE A 4 4.35 9.00 -10.70
CA ILE A 4 4.84 7.78 -11.35
C ILE A 4 5.23 6.78 -10.28
N GLY A 5 4.71 5.56 -10.42
CA GLY A 5 5.25 4.44 -9.68
C GLY A 5 4.64 3.09 -10.00
N PRO A 6 5.20 2.03 -9.40
CA PRO A 6 4.90 0.65 -9.76
C PRO A 6 3.62 0.13 -9.11
N HIS A 7 3.15 -1.03 -9.59
CA HIS A 7 2.21 -1.85 -8.83
C HIS A 7 2.99 -2.75 -7.87
N THR A 8 2.82 -2.59 -6.55
CA THR A 8 3.60 -3.29 -5.52
C THR A 8 2.74 -4.24 -4.70
N SER A 9 3.40 -5.22 -4.07
CA SER A 9 2.76 -6.28 -3.30
C SER A 9 2.39 -5.82 -1.89
N ILE A 10 1.23 -6.28 -1.40
CA ILE A 10 0.78 -6.10 -0.01
C ILE A 10 1.06 -7.32 0.88
N ALA A 11 1.88 -8.26 0.39
CA ALA A 11 2.16 -9.48 1.15
C ALA A 11 2.79 -9.12 2.50
N GLY A 12 2.19 -9.61 3.59
CA GLY A 12 2.63 -9.30 4.95
C GLY A 12 2.12 -7.97 5.52
N GLY A 13 1.26 -7.23 4.81
CA GLY A 13 0.60 -6.01 5.29
C GLY A 13 0.46 -4.94 4.21
N LEU A 14 -0.60 -4.12 4.28
CA LEU A 14 -0.86 -3.05 3.31
C LEU A 14 0.30 -2.05 3.17
N GLN A 15 0.94 -1.69 4.29
CA GLN A 15 2.04 -0.72 4.33
C GLN A 15 3.28 -1.17 3.54
N ASN A 16 3.47 -2.47 3.32
CA ASN A 16 4.64 -2.97 2.60
C ASN A 16 4.65 -2.51 1.14
N ALA A 17 3.48 -2.29 0.54
CA ALA A 17 3.36 -1.75 -0.80
C ALA A 17 3.95 -0.33 -0.89
N LEU A 18 3.72 0.51 0.12
CA LEU A 18 4.28 1.86 0.24
C LEU A 18 5.79 1.81 0.42
N ILE A 19 6.27 0.96 1.33
CA ILE A 19 7.71 0.81 1.62
C ILE A 19 8.46 0.42 0.34
N SER A 20 8.00 -0.61 -0.38
CA SER A 20 8.64 -1.03 -1.63
C SER A 20 8.57 0.04 -2.73
N ALA A 21 7.48 0.82 -2.80
CA ALA A 21 7.40 1.92 -3.77
C ALA A 21 8.39 3.05 -3.42
N HIS A 22 8.52 3.39 -2.13
CA HIS A 22 9.46 4.37 -1.64
C HIS A 22 10.92 3.98 -1.91
N GLU A 23 11.27 2.71 -1.65
CA GLU A 23 12.60 2.15 -1.93
C GLU A 23 12.99 2.25 -3.41
N LEU A 24 12.01 2.30 -4.31
CA LEU A 24 12.20 2.49 -5.75
C LEU A 24 12.24 3.96 -6.18
N GLY A 25 12.13 4.90 -5.24
CA GLY A 25 12.08 6.33 -5.51
C GLY A 25 10.79 6.80 -6.20
N ALA A 26 9.71 6.02 -6.08
CA ALA A 26 8.41 6.39 -6.64
C ALA A 26 7.67 7.39 -5.74
N ASN A 27 6.81 8.20 -6.36
CA ASN A 27 5.94 9.17 -5.69
C ASN A 27 4.45 8.85 -5.89
N ALA A 28 4.16 7.66 -6.41
CA ALA A 28 2.84 7.07 -6.53
C ALA A 28 3.00 5.54 -6.53
N LEU A 29 1.90 4.80 -6.36
CA LEU A 29 1.89 3.35 -6.52
C LEU A 29 0.49 2.85 -6.88
N GLY A 30 0.43 1.62 -7.35
CA GLY A 30 -0.79 0.82 -7.37
C GLY A 30 -0.67 -0.39 -6.46
N MET A 31 -1.76 -0.84 -5.86
CA MET A 31 -1.79 -2.05 -5.05
C MET A 31 -3.20 -2.63 -5.02
N PHE A 32 -3.33 -3.90 -4.64
CA PHE A 32 -4.61 -4.46 -4.25
C PHE A 32 -4.87 -4.21 -2.77
N THR A 33 -6.14 -4.09 -2.38
CA THR A 33 -6.56 -4.02 -0.95
C THR A 33 -7.06 -5.37 -0.42
N LYS A 34 -7.12 -6.39 -1.28
CA LYS A 34 -7.57 -7.75 -0.96
C LYS A 34 -7.00 -8.77 -1.95
N ASN A 35 -7.14 -10.05 -1.63
CA ASN A 35 -6.89 -11.13 -2.59
C ASN A 35 -7.87 -11.04 -3.79
N GLN A 36 -7.33 -10.92 -5.00
CA GLN A 36 -8.09 -10.77 -6.24
C GLN A 36 -8.85 -12.04 -6.66
N ARG A 37 -8.50 -13.21 -6.11
CA ARG A 37 -9.14 -14.51 -6.44
C ARG A 37 -10.44 -14.75 -5.67
N GLN A 38 -10.79 -13.90 -4.71
CA GLN A 38 -11.96 -14.07 -3.85
C GLN A 38 -12.97 -12.93 -4.03
N TRP A 39 -14.25 -13.29 -4.09
CA TRP A 39 -15.36 -12.32 -4.16
C TRP A 39 -15.60 -11.61 -2.83
N LYS A 40 -15.59 -12.35 -1.73
CA LYS A 40 -15.81 -11.82 -0.37
C LYS A 40 -14.47 -11.50 0.29
N ALA A 41 -14.27 -10.24 0.71
CA ALA A 41 -13.18 -9.83 1.57
C ALA A 41 -13.61 -9.75 3.03
N LYS A 42 -12.66 -9.99 3.94
CA LYS A 42 -12.82 -9.58 5.33
C LYS A 42 -12.78 -8.05 5.41
N PRO A 43 -13.50 -7.43 6.35
CA PRO A 43 -13.28 -6.03 6.68
C PRO A 43 -11.80 -5.77 6.97
N LEU A 44 -11.31 -4.59 6.63
CA LEU A 44 -9.95 -4.16 6.97
C LEU A 44 -9.83 -4.01 8.48
N ASP A 45 -8.69 -4.43 9.01
CA ASP A 45 -8.38 -4.26 10.43
C ASP A 45 -8.09 -2.79 10.73
N PRO A 46 -8.74 -2.16 11.73
CA PRO A 46 -8.44 -0.79 12.12
C PRO A 46 -6.96 -0.53 12.44
N GLU A 47 -6.25 -1.51 13.02
CA GLU A 47 -4.82 -1.39 13.31
C GLU A 47 -3.99 -1.35 12.03
N GLU A 48 -4.36 -2.16 11.03
CA GLU A 48 -3.70 -2.18 9.73
C GLU A 48 -3.93 -0.88 8.95
N ILE A 49 -5.15 -0.32 9.03
CA ILE A 49 -5.48 1.00 8.46
C ILE A 49 -4.61 2.08 9.11
N ALA A 50 -4.54 2.10 10.44
CA ALA A 50 -3.77 3.10 11.17
C ALA A 50 -2.27 3.02 10.81
N LEU A 51 -1.74 1.81 10.68
CA LEU A 51 -0.36 1.59 10.25
C LEU A 51 -0.12 2.09 8.82
N PHE A 52 -1.02 1.76 7.88
CA PHE A 52 -0.94 2.23 6.50
C PHE A 52 -0.91 3.76 6.40
N VAL A 53 -1.84 4.44 7.08
CA VAL A 53 -1.92 5.92 7.09
C VAL A 53 -0.65 6.53 7.66
N LYS A 54 -0.16 6.02 8.81
CA LYS A 54 1.09 6.47 9.41
C LYS A 54 2.29 6.28 8.47
N THR A 55 2.31 5.19 7.71
CA THR A 55 3.36 4.94 6.72
C THR A 55 3.26 5.88 5.52
N CYS A 56 2.06 6.21 5.01
CA CYS A 56 1.91 7.23 3.96
C CYS A 56 2.50 8.57 4.42
N GLU A 57 2.10 9.04 5.61
CA GLU A 57 2.58 10.30 6.19
C GLU A 57 4.10 10.30 6.38
N SER A 58 4.66 9.17 6.83
CA SER A 58 6.11 9.05 7.06
C SER A 58 6.95 8.99 5.78
N LEU A 59 6.35 8.59 4.65
CA LEU A 59 7.05 8.37 3.37
C LEU A 59 6.70 9.43 2.31
N ASP A 60 5.90 10.44 2.66
CA ASP A 60 5.45 11.53 1.79
C ASP A 60 4.70 11.01 0.54
N PHE A 61 3.75 10.08 0.76
CA PHE A 61 2.82 9.57 -0.27
C PHE A 61 1.44 10.23 -0.20
#